data_AF-A0A016WF35-F1
#
_entry.id   AF-A0A016WF35-F1
#
_cell.length_a   1.000
_cell.length_b   1.000
_cell.length_c   1.000
_cell.angle_alpha   90.00
_cell.angle_beta   90.00
_cell.angle_gamma   90.00
#
_symmetry.space_group_name_H-M   'P 1'
#
loop_
_entity.id
_entity.type
_entity.pdbx_description
1 polymer ?
#
loop_
_entity_poly.entity_id
_entity_poly.type
_entity_poly.pdbx_seq_one_letter_code
_entity_poly.pdbx_strand_id
1 'polypeptide(L)'
;MSARPGKDCVSFGVAKVAPSIQRLVMSHRLGILHFVTLALGILWWYWVCKKHSVELHGYAHPRFEAIRKMFRGMIQYDREGAALAVLHKNDLVVNLYGGYAHR
;
A
#
# COMPACT_ATOMS: atom_id res chain seq x y z
N MET A 1 -66.47 5.81 -52.49
CA MET A 1 -65.45 6.82 -52.12
C MET A 1 -65.66 7.14 -50.64
N SER A 2 -65.08 6.38 -49.69
CA SER A 2 -63.67 6.32 -49.25
C SER A 2 -63.13 7.64 -48.70
N ALA A 3 -63.05 7.73 -47.37
CA ALA A 3 -61.91 8.32 -46.65
C ALA A 3 -62.02 7.99 -45.14
N ARG A 4 -61.12 7.14 -44.63
CA ARG A 4 -60.81 7.07 -43.18
C ARG A 4 -59.61 8.00 -42.92
N PRO A 5 -59.65 8.88 -41.90
CA PRO A 5 -58.44 9.33 -41.23
C PRO A 5 -58.26 8.48 -39.96
N GLY A 6 -57.09 8.14 -39.46
CA GLY A 6 -55.70 8.46 -39.75
C GLY A 6 -54.99 7.85 -38.54
N LYS A 7 -54.01 6.98 -38.78
CA LYS A 7 -53.30 6.27 -37.71
C LYS A 7 -52.30 7.25 -37.10
N ASP A 8 -52.52 7.64 -35.85
CA ASP A 8 -51.54 8.42 -35.10
C ASP A 8 -50.39 7.50 -34.67
N CYS A 9 -49.42 7.37 -35.56
CA CYS A 9 -48.09 6.86 -35.22
C CYS A 9 -47.37 7.93 -34.40
N VAL A 10 -47.40 7.81 -33.06
CA VAL A 10 -46.49 8.57 -32.19
C VAL A 10 -45.11 7.91 -32.26
N SER A 11 -44.27 8.43 -33.14
CA SER A 11 -42.86 8.08 -33.24
C SER A 11 -42.12 8.51 -31.97
N PHE A 12 -41.68 7.54 -31.17
CA PHE A 12 -40.70 7.77 -30.10
C PHE A 12 -39.39 8.26 -30.73
N GLY A 13 -39.14 9.57 -30.62
CA GLY A 13 -37.87 10.19 -31.01
C GLY A 13 -36.76 9.74 -30.06
N VAL A 14 -35.95 8.78 -30.49
CA VAL A 14 -34.65 8.51 -29.86
C VAL A 14 -33.78 9.74 -30.13
N ALA A 15 -33.56 10.56 -29.10
CA ALA A 15 -32.66 11.69 -29.16
C ALA A 15 -31.25 11.16 -29.51
N LYS A 16 -30.84 11.38 -30.76
CA LYS A 16 -29.53 11.00 -31.27
C LYS A 16 -28.50 11.94 -30.65
N VAL A 17 -27.91 11.52 -29.53
CA VAL A 17 -26.83 12.27 -28.87
C VAL A 17 -25.69 12.47 -29.86
N ALA A 18 -25.27 13.72 -30.04
CA ALA A 18 -24.22 14.08 -30.98
C ALA A 18 -22.89 13.38 -30.61
N PRO A 19 -22.18 12.77 -31.58
CA PRO A 19 -20.95 11.98 -31.34
C PRO A 19 -19.78 12.82 -30.77
N SER A 20 -19.90 14.15 -30.80
CA SER A 20 -18.94 15.09 -30.24
C SER A 20 -18.99 15.15 -28.71
N ILE A 21 -20.17 15.05 -28.10
CA ILE A 21 -20.38 15.11 -26.65
C ILE A 21 -19.98 13.78 -26.01
N GLN A 22 -20.24 12.64 -26.67
CA GLN A 22 -19.77 11.33 -26.23
C GLN A 22 -18.24 11.25 -26.15
N ARG A 23 -17.50 11.89 -27.07
CA ARG A 23 -16.03 11.91 -27.07
C ARG A 23 -15.46 12.72 -25.91
N LEU A 24 -16.05 13.86 -25.58
CA LEU A 24 -15.60 14.71 -24.47
C LEU A 24 -15.82 14.03 -23.11
N VAL A 25 -16.98 13.38 -22.92
CA VAL A 25 -17.31 12.63 -21.69
C VAL A 25 -16.43 11.38 -21.54
N MET A 26 -16.10 10.67 -22.63
CA MET A 26 -15.19 9.52 -22.58
C MET A 26 -13.76 9.91 -22.18
N SER A 27 -13.26 11.06 -22.67
CA SER A 27 -11.90 11.53 -22.36
C SER A 27 -11.72 11.85 -20.86
N HIS A 28 -12.73 12.46 -20.24
CA HIS A 28 -12.71 12.72 -18.79
C HIS A 28 -12.78 11.45 -17.95
N ARG A 29 -13.58 10.45 -18.35
CA ARG A 29 -13.67 9.17 -17.63
C ARG A 29 -12.36 8.38 -17.68
N LEU A 30 -11.66 8.44 -18.80
CA LEU A 30 -10.35 7.80 -18.95
C LEU A 30 -9.29 8.49 -18.08
N GLY A 31 -9.28 9.82 -18.04
CA GLY A 31 -8.36 10.59 -17.17
C GLY A 31 -8.57 10.32 -15.68
N ILE A 32 -9.83 10.32 -15.21
CA ILE A 32 -10.15 10.02 -13.81
C ILE A 32 -9.73 8.59 -13.46
N LEU A 33 -9.96 7.62 -14.36
CA LEU A 33 -9.57 6.23 -14.14
C LEU A 33 -8.05 6.10 -13.96
N HIS A 34 -7.25 6.76 -14.80
CA HIS A 34 -5.79 6.76 -14.66
C HIS A 34 -5.31 7.45 -13.38
N PHE A 35 -5.97 8.53 -12.96
CA PHE A 35 -5.65 9.19 -11.69
C PHE A 35 -5.93 8.28 -10.48
N VAL A 36 -7.06 7.58 -10.49
CA VAL A 36 -7.44 6.65 -9.42
C VAL A 36 -6.46 5.47 -9.37
N THR A 37 -6.06 4.90 -10.52
CA THR A 37 -5.09 3.79 -10.54
C THR A 37 -3.71 4.22 -10.06
N LEU A 38 -3.25 5.42 -10.43
CA LEU A 38 -1.98 5.97 -9.91
C LEU A 38 -2.06 6.23 -8.40
N ALA A 39 -3.15 6.80 -7.91
CA ALA A 39 -3.34 7.06 -6.48
C ALA A 39 -3.36 5.76 -5.67
N LEU A 40 -4.06 4.72 -6.15
CA LEU A 40 -4.08 3.40 -5.52
C LEU A 40 -2.69 2.73 -5.56
N GLY A 41 -1.96 2.87 -6.67
CA GLY A 41 -0.58 2.36 -6.78
C GLY A 41 0.38 3.04 -5.80
N ILE A 42 0.29 4.37 -5.65
CA ILE A 42 1.09 5.14 -4.68
C ILE A 42 0.73 4.76 -3.25
N LEU A 43 -0.57 4.62 -2.94
CA LEU A 43 -1.02 4.23 -1.60
C LEU A 43 -0.55 2.82 -1.24
N TRP A 44 -0.66 1.88 -2.18
CA TRP A 44 -0.13 0.52 -2.03
C TRP A 44 1.38 0.52 -1.81
N TRP A 45 2.12 1.26 -2.63
CA TRP A 45 3.57 1.44 -2.47
C TRP A 45 3.92 2.01 -1.09
N TYR A 46 3.20 3.03 -0.64
CA TYR A 46 3.41 3.65 0.66
C TYR A 46 3.19 2.67 1.82
N TRP A 47 2.18 1.80 1.73
CA TRP A 47 1.94 0.76 2.72
C TRP A 47 3.01 -0.32 2.70
N VAL A 48 3.42 -0.81 1.52
CA VAL A 48 4.47 -1.84 1.41
C VAL A 48 5.82 -1.31 1.88
N CYS A 49 6.14 -0.04 1.59
CA CYS A 49 7.39 0.59 2.01
C CYS A 49 7.40 1.06 3.47
N LYS A 50 6.30 0.92 4.22
CA LYS A 50 6.26 1.28 5.63
C LYS A 50 7.11 0.29 6.43
N LYS A 51 8.41 0.62 6.58
CA LYS A 51 9.34 -0.16 7.39
C LYS A 51 8.94 -0.02 8.86
N HIS A 52 8.47 -1.10 9.46
CA HIS A 52 8.32 -1.18 10.90
C HIS A 52 9.72 -1.18 11.53
N SER A 53 10.07 -0.10 12.21
CA SER A 53 11.27 -0.06 13.04
C SER A 53 11.02 -0.95 14.25
N VAL A 54 11.63 -2.13 14.27
CA VAL A 54 11.62 -2.98 15.45
C VAL A 54 12.46 -2.31 16.54
N GLU A 55 11.86 -2.12 17.72
CA GLU A 55 12.56 -1.59 18.88
C GLU A 55 13.52 -2.65 19.42
N LEU A 56 14.77 -2.24 19.60
CA LEU A 56 15.83 -3.09 20.15
C LEU A 56 16.07 -2.67 21.60
N HIS A 57 15.79 -3.58 22.52
CA HIS A 57 15.93 -3.37 23.96
C HIS A 57 17.18 -4.06 24.49
N GLY A 58 17.61 -3.64 25.68
CA GLY A 58 18.70 -4.25 26.43
C GLY A 58 19.95 -3.38 26.57
N TYR A 59 21.03 -4.03 26.99
CA TYR A 59 22.30 -3.42 27.37
C TYR A 59 23.42 -3.94 26.46
N ALA A 60 24.25 -3.03 25.98
CA ALA A 60 25.49 -3.37 25.31
C ALA A 60 26.59 -2.44 25.84
N HIS A 61 27.67 -3.05 26.31
CA HIS A 61 28.84 -2.29 26.72
C HIS A 61 29.40 -1.50 25.51
N PRO A 62 29.90 -0.25 25.68
CA PRO A 62 30.31 0.62 24.57
C PRO A 62 31.33 -0.02 23.61
N ARG A 63 32.22 -0.85 24.16
CA ARG A 63 33.21 -1.62 23.39
C ARG A 63 32.60 -2.61 22.38
N PHE A 64 31.34 -2.99 22.54
CA PHE A 64 30.61 -3.95 21.72
C PHE A 64 29.45 -3.31 20.96
N GLU A 65 29.47 -1.99 20.76
CA GLU A 65 28.43 -1.26 20.01
C GLU A 65 28.28 -1.79 18.57
N ALA A 66 29.35 -2.32 17.98
CA ALA A 66 29.31 -2.98 16.67
C ALA A 66 28.31 -4.14 16.63
N ILE A 67 28.24 -4.95 17.71
CA ILE A 67 27.29 -6.06 17.83
C ILE A 67 25.86 -5.52 17.86
N ARG A 68 25.61 -4.44 18.61
CA ARG A 68 24.29 -3.79 18.65
C ARG A 68 23.85 -3.31 17.27
N LYS A 69 24.76 -2.71 16.50
CA LYS A 69 24.46 -2.21 15.14
C LYS A 69 24.16 -3.36 14.18
N MET A 70 24.94 -4.43 14.21
CA MET A 70 24.70 -5.63 13.38
C MET A 70 23.38 -6.31 13.75
N PHE A 71 23.15 -6.53 15.05
CA PHE A 71 21.94 -7.18 15.55
C PHE A 71 20.67 -6.37 15.21
N ARG A 72 20.73 -5.04 15.28
CA ARG A 72 19.65 -4.16 14.83
C ARG A 72 19.31 -4.36 13.35
N GLY A 73 20.32 -4.50 12.49
CA GLY A 73 20.13 -4.75 11.07
C GLY A 73 19.47 -6.10 10.80
N MET A 74 19.91 -7.13 11.51
CA MET A 74 19.36 -8.49 11.39
C MET A 74 17.89 -8.54 11.81
N ILE A 75 17.56 -8.03 13.01
CA ILE A 75 16.18 -7.98 13.53
C ILE A 75 15.24 -7.18 12.60
N GLN A 76 15.70 -6.07 12.02
CA GLN A 76 14.89 -5.27 11.09
C GLN A 76 14.58 -6.02 9.78
N TYR A 77 15.44 -6.94 9.37
CA TYR A 77 15.27 -7.72 8.15
C TYR A 77 14.36 -8.93 8.39
N ASP A 78 14.67 -9.75 9.39
CA ASP A 78 13.96 -11.01 9.63
C ASP A 78 12.55 -10.79 10.18
N ARG A 79 12.25 -9.64 10.80
CA ARG A 79 10.98 -9.31 11.46
C ARG A 79 10.52 -10.29 12.56
N GLU A 80 11.33 -11.30 12.86
CA GLU A 80 11.12 -12.26 13.94
C GLU A 80 11.75 -11.78 15.26
N GLY A 81 11.23 -12.30 16.38
CA GLY A 81 11.79 -12.07 17.69
C GLY A 81 13.11 -12.82 17.89
N ALA A 82 14.18 -12.12 18.24
CA ALA A 82 15.44 -12.75 18.64
C ALA A 82 16.07 -12.09 19.86
N ALA A 83 16.88 -12.86 20.57
CA ALA A 83 17.64 -12.41 21.74
C ALA A 83 19.10 -12.88 21.62
N LEU A 84 20.04 -12.04 22.05
CA LEU A 84 21.47 -12.27 22.00
C LEU A 84 22.12 -11.88 23.33
N ALA A 85 22.80 -12.83 23.97
CA ALA A 85 23.58 -12.59 25.17
C ALA A 85 25.04 -13.00 24.93
N VAL A 86 25.99 -12.13 25.32
CA VAL A 86 27.42 -12.41 25.24
C VAL A 86 28.04 -12.28 26.62
N LEU A 87 28.58 -13.39 27.10
CA LEU A 87 29.32 -13.48 28.34
C LEU A 87 30.82 -13.47 28.03
N HIS A 88 31.60 -12.69 28.78
CA HIS A 88 33.06 -12.68 28.65
C HIS A 88 33.69 -12.49 30.02
N LYS A 89 34.57 -13.43 30.42
CA LYS A 89 35.23 -13.45 31.74
C LYS A 89 34.25 -13.41 32.92
N ASN A 90 33.20 -14.23 32.85
CA ASN A 90 32.13 -14.28 33.85
C ASN A 90 31.25 -13.02 33.96
N ASP A 91 31.50 -12.00 33.16
CA ASP A 91 30.67 -10.79 33.10
C ASP A 91 29.76 -10.80 31.87
N LEU A 92 28.50 -10.39 32.06
CA LEU A 92 27.54 -10.20 30.97
C LEU A 92 27.80 -8.85 30.30
N VAL A 93 28.35 -8.90 29.09
CA VAL A 93 28.83 -7.70 28.40
C VAL A 93 27.81 -7.17 27.39
N VAL A 94 26.98 -8.06 26.87
CA VAL A 94 25.89 -7.74 25.94
C VAL A 94 24.68 -8.59 26.28
N ASN A 95 23.51 -7.95 26.37
CA ASN A 95 22.21 -8.59 26.46
C ASN A 95 21.22 -7.75 25.65
N LEU A 96 20.92 -8.19 24.44
CA LEU A 96 20.07 -7.49 23.48
C LEU A 96 18.89 -8.39 23.12
N TYR A 97 17.70 -7.82 23.04
CA TYR A 97 16.51 -8.53 22.60
C TYR A 97 15.54 -7.59 21.90
N GLY A 98 14.77 -8.13 20.96
CA GLY A 98 13.78 -7.36 20.22
C GLY A 98 13.03 -8.23 19.22
N GLY A 99 12.10 -7.61 18.51
CA GLY A 99 11.20 -8.31 17.60
C GLY A 99 10.00 -8.92 18.31
N TYR A 100 9.10 -9.50 17.52
CA TYR A 100 7.84 -10.04 18.01
C TYR A 100 7.97 -11.55 18.20
N ALA A 101 7.66 -12.03 19.41
CA ALA A 101 7.40 -13.44 19.65
C ALA A 101 5.97 -13.72 19.15
N HIS A 102 5.81 -13.99 17.86
CA HIS A 102 4.53 -14.45 17.34
C HIS A 102 4.31 -15.90 17.82
N ARG A 103 3.13 -16.18 18.37
CA ARG A 103 2.74 -17.47 18.94
C ARG A 103 1.49 -17.97 18.23
#